data_AF-A0A2T5G5R4-F1
#
_entry.id   AF-A0A2T5G5R4-F1
#
_cell.length_a   1.000
_cell.length_b   1.000
_cell.length_c   1.000
_cell.angle_alpha   90.00
_cell.angle_beta   90.00
_cell.angle_gamma   90.00
#
_symmetry.space_group_name_H-M   'P 1'
#
loop_
_entity.id
_entity.type
_entity.pdbx_description
1 polymer ?
#
loop_
_entity_poly.entity_id
_entity_poly.type
_entity_poly.pdbx_seq_one_letter_code
_entity_poly.pdbx_strand_id
1 'polypeptide(L)'
;MDRKGRPSTDVWTLAPGVSLRSDGQGWFLHDEALDQRYPVNRSAQAILSACDGKTPLEEWVYSLTKRFRAPEDRVKEDALQLLWTLNAHDLAQPVAVPLRDEWAFYRTLLARLIGWPIPFSHLPRRRLALDMDRGLHTLRQVALAVWLAWRLPLLVLTPAALALTVFQPKVFIFVPVVLISLFLTILLHETAHLIGARLLGWPPRGMYLSIRPGSVAVKRKPGSPRQEFLIGVAGPVFTAIPGIALLWANPGDRIWLAAAAPFLVQTLNLLPPFTDSPLYPYWRHTMDTWQTYVKRRFKRMRNGAVHMIKGTGQVLLALVGGTLLTLVGLIILEMTVTFIGDFAGWPSFQLAPGGVLIYRFQAAGENSSLSGTLGEGAFCLAVIGGVLNAVASAWRLMMRQPKGPSV
;
A
#
# COMPACT_ATOMS: atom_id res chain seq x y z
N MET A 1 8.93 31.63 -1.19
CA MET A 1 9.33 31.06 -2.48
C MET A 1 10.83 30.81 -2.42
N ASP A 2 11.34 29.70 -2.95
CA ASP A 2 12.79 29.50 -3.08
C ASP A 2 13.40 30.57 -3.99
N ARG A 3 14.74 30.64 -4.08
CA ARG A 3 15.45 31.56 -4.98
C ARG A 3 15.06 31.43 -6.47
N LYS A 4 14.26 30.43 -6.83
CA LYS A 4 13.74 30.17 -8.18
C LYS A 4 12.24 30.43 -8.30
N GLY A 5 11.61 31.10 -7.33
CA GLY A 5 10.18 31.43 -7.38
C GLY A 5 9.25 30.23 -7.14
N ARG A 6 9.76 29.10 -6.66
CA ARG A 6 8.91 27.95 -6.32
C ARG A 6 8.33 28.15 -4.93
N PRO A 7 7.03 27.92 -4.69
CA PRO A 7 6.52 27.87 -3.32
C PRO A 7 7.36 26.84 -2.54
N SER A 8 8.02 27.22 -1.45
CA SER A 8 8.79 26.28 -0.65
C SER A 8 7.78 25.34 0.02
N THR A 9 7.63 24.14 -0.52
CA THR A 9 6.70 23.10 -0.06
C THR A 9 7.05 22.51 1.29
N ASP A 10 8.03 23.10 1.97
CA ASP A 10 8.76 22.48 3.06
C ASP A 10 8.41 23.15 4.40
N VAL A 11 7.18 23.63 4.54
CA VAL A 11 6.67 24.03 5.86
C VAL A 11 6.12 22.78 6.52
N TRP A 12 6.58 22.48 7.73
CA TRP A 12 6.18 21.30 8.50
C TRP A 12 5.47 21.72 9.78
N THR A 13 4.52 20.90 10.21
CA THR A 13 3.83 21.08 11.50
C THR A 13 3.65 19.73 12.18
N LEU A 14 3.53 19.75 13.51
CA LEU A 14 3.09 18.57 14.27
C LEU A 14 1.64 18.25 13.91
N ALA A 15 1.31 16.95 13.90
CA ALA A 15 -0.06 16.54 13.62
C ALA A 15 -1.02 17.05 14.72
N PRO A 16 -2.32 17.28 14.42
CA PRO A 16 -3.29 17.68 15.42
C PRO A 16 -3.31 16.71 16.62
N GLY A 17 -3.29 17.25 17.84
CA GLY A 17 -3.20 16.48 19.08
C GLY A 17 -1.80 15.98 19.43
N VAL A 18 -0.77 16.32 18.63
CA VAL A 18 0.63 16.02 18.94
C VAL A 18 1.31 17.27 19.45
N SER A 19 1.94 17.19 20.62
CA SER A 19 2.61 18.33 21.26
C SER A 19 3.97 17.95 21.82
N LEU A 20 4.95 18.85 21.72
CA LEU A 20 6.25 18.70 22.37
C LEU A 20 6.14 19.20 23.83
N ARG A 21 6.43 18.33 24.79
CA ARG A 21 6.31 18.60 26.25
C ARG A 21 7.61 18.26 26.99
N SER A 22 7.74 18.75 28.21
CA SER A 22 8.83 18.45 29.14
C SER A 22 8.25 18.03 30.49
N ASP A 23 8.85 17.03 31.14
CA ASP A 23 8.49 16.56 32.50
C ASP A 23 9.60 16.82 33.53
N GLY A 24 10.60 17.64 33.17
CA GLY A 24 11.77 17.91 34.00
C GLY A 24 12.87 16.86 33.90
N GLN A 25 12.58 15.63 33.46
CA GLN A 25 13.61 14.61 33.17
C GLN A 25 14.05 14.63 31.71
N GLY A 26 13.19 15.10 30.81
CA GLY A 26 13.53 15.27 29.41
C GLY A 26 12.39 15.85 28.58
N TRP A 27 12.62 15.92 27.27
CA TRP A 27 11.60 16.32 26.30
C TRP A 27 10.97 15.08 25.66
N PHE A 28 9.68 15.16 25.38
CA PHE A 28 8.95 14.11 24.68
C PHE A 28 7.86 14.68 23.77
N LEU A 29 7.55 13.97 22.69
CA LEU A 29 6.31 14.20 21.95
C LEU A 29 5.18 13.45 22.64
N HIS A 30 4.09 14.14 22.94
CA HIS A 30 2.85 13.56 23.44
C HIS A 30 1.83 13.50 22.32
N ASP A 31 1.41 12.29 21.96
CA ASP A 31 0.27 12.04 21.07
C ASP A 31 -0.98 11.85 21.92
N GLU A 32 -1.80 12.89 22.01
CA GLU A 32 -3.04 12.91 22.80
C GLU A 32 -4.04 11.86 22.31
N ALA A 33 -4.09 11.60 21.00
CA ALA A 33 -5.06 10.67 20.43
C ALA A 33 -4.81 9.21 20.85
N LEU A 34 -3.55 8.84 21.11
CA LEU A 34 -3.15 7.50 21.55
C LEU A 34 -2.71 7.44 23.02
N ASP A 35 -2.65 8.59 23.68
CA ASP A 35 -1.97 8.82 24.95
C ASP A 35 -0.58 8.16 25.00
N GLN A 36 0.25 8.47 24.01
CA GLN A 36 1.61 7.95 23.88
C GLN A 36 2.65 9.05 24.03
N ARG A 37 3.76 8.70 24.67
CA ARG A 37 4.92 9.58 24.84
C ARG A 37 6.11 9.01 24.08
N TYR A 38 6.75 9.85 23.29
CA TYR A 38 7.95 9.50 22.53
C TYR A 38 9.11 10.35 23.04
N PRO A 39 10.15 9.76 23.66
CA PRO A 39 11.28 10.53 24.16
C PRO A 39 12.00 11.22 22.99
N VAL A 40 12.42 12.46 23.22
CA VAL A 40 13.04 13.32 22.21
C VAL A 40 14.40 13.79 22.74
N ASN A 41 15.45 13.55 21.97
CA ASN A 41 16.78 14.05 22.32
C ASN A 41 16.91 15.57 22.04
N ARG A 42 18.00 16.17 22.47
CA ARG A 42 18.22 17.63 22.34
C ARG A 42 18.17 18.15 20.90
N SER A 43 18.69 17.39 19.94
CA SER A 43 18.69 17.79 18.52
C SER A 43 17.28 17.74 17.94
N ALA A 44 16.57 16.63 18.17
CA ALA A 44 15.19 16.45 17.74
C ALA A 44 14.26 17.48 18.41
N GLN A 45 14.49 17.82 19.68
CA GLN A 45 13.76 18.87 20.38
C GLN A 45 13.95 20.20 19.64
N ALA A 46 15.18 20.58 19.33
CA ALA A 46 15.46 21.84 18.65
C ALA A 46 14.83 21.91 17.25
N ILE A 47 14.84 20.79 16.50
CA ILE A 47 14.12 20.67 15.22
C ILE A 47 12.62 20.86 15.47
N LEU A 48 12.01 20.06 16.36
CA LEU A 48 10.57 20.07 16.59
C LEU A 48 10.05 21.39 17.16
N SER A 49 10.84 22.08 17.99
CA SER A 49 10.49 23.41 18.50
C SER A 49 10.42 24.48 17.41
N ALA A 50 11.13 24.30 16.30
CA ALA A 50 11.06 25.20 15.15
C ALA A 50 10.04 24.71 14.09
N CYS A 51 9.36 23.58 14.32
CA CYS A 51 8.28 23.04 13.49
C CYS A 51 6.95 23.75 13.79
N ASP A 52 6.86 25.05 13.50
CA ASP A 52 5.72 25.89 13.88
C ASP A 52 4.56 25.91 12.87
N GLY A 53 4.73 25.23 11.73
CA GLY A 53 3.76 25.23 10.64
C GLY A 53 3.72 26.53 9.82
N LYS A 54 4.68 27.44 10.01
CA LYS A 54 4.73 28.73 9.31
C LYS A 54 6.08 28.97 8.66
N THR A 55 7.17 28.64 9.36
CA THR A 55 8.54 28.87 8.90
C THR A 55 8.97 27.79 7.89
N PRO A 56 9.53 28.17 6.72
CA PRO A 56 10.06 27.22 5.74
C PRO A 56 11.25 26.40 6.23
N LEU A 57 11.44 25.20 5.64
CA LEU A 57 12.46 24.28 6.11
C LEU A 57 13.89 24.84 6.05
N GLU A 58 14.15 25.79 5.17
CA GLU A 58 15.51 26.32 4.96
C GLU A 58 15.89 27.31 6.08
N GLU A 59 14.90 28.01 6.65
CA GLU A 59 15.14 29.11 7.59
C GLU A 59 15.47 28.61 9.01
N TRP A 60 14.70 27.66 9.53
CA TRP A 60 15.07 26.95 10.77
C TRP A 60 16.34 26.09 10.60
N VAL A 61 16.62 25.48 9.44
CA VAL A 61 17.89 24.74 9.21
C VAL A 61 19.08 25.67 9.32
N TYR A 62 19.00 26.87 8.73
CA TYR A 62 20.02 27.90 8.89
C TYR A 62 20.20 28.31 10.37
N SER A 63 19.10 28.49 11.10
CA SER A 63 19.13 28.84 12.53
C SER A 63 19.74 27.72 13.39
N LEU A 64 19.39 26.47 13.12
CA LEU A 64 19.92 25.29 13.80
C LEU A 64 21.41 25.07 13.48
N THR A 65 21.82 25.34 12.24
CA THR A 65 23.23 25.31 11.80
C THR A 65 24.08 26.25 12.64
N LYS A 66 23.65 27.50 12.84
CA LYS A 66 24.32 28.44 13.74
C LYS A 66 24.35 27.96 15.19
N ARG A 67 23.22 27.43 15.68
CA ARG A 67 23.08 26.98 17.07
C ARG A 67 23.98 25.79 17.40
N PHE A 68 24.07 24.81 16.50
CA PHE A 68 24.81 23.57 16.72
C PHE A 68 26.23 23.58 16.12
N ARG A 69 26.59 24.64 15.39
CA ARG A 69 27.88 24.74 14.66
C ARG A 69 28.15 23.51 13.78
N ALA A 70 27.09 23.02 13.13
CA ALA A 70 27.14 21.84 12.26
C ALA A 70 26.94 22.25 10.79
N PRO A 71 27.46 21.49 9.81
CA PRO A 71 27.24 21.78 8.38
C PRO A 71 25.75 21.81 8.04
N GLU A 72 25.34 22.80 7.23
CA GLU A 72 23.92 23.03 6.88
C GLU A 72 23.27 21.80 6.24
N ASP A 73 23.98 21.14 5.30
CA ASP A 73 23.49 19.94 4.61
C ASP A 73 23.17 18.82 5.59
N ARG A 74 24.02 18.63 6.61
CA ARG A 74 23.82 17.60 7.63
C ARG A 74 22.63 17.92 8.52
N VAL A 75 22.48 19.17 8.94
CA VAL A 75 21.31 19.62 9.72
C VAL A 75 20.02 19.44 8.93
N LYS A 76 20.05 19.74 7.62
CA LYS A 76 18.92 19.55 6.72
C LYS A 76 18.55 18.08 6.57
N GLU A 77 19.52 17.20 6.36
CA GLU A 77 19.33 15.76 6.24
C GLU A 77 18.74 15.17 7.53
N ASP A 78 19.32 15.48 8.69
CA ASP A 78 18.84 15.02 10.00
C ASP A 78 17.41 15.50 10.28
N ALA A 79 17.11 16.78 9.97
CA ALA A 79 15.77 17.35 10.14
C ALA A 79 14.75 16.66 9.25
N LEU A 80 15.07 16.47 7.98
CA LEU A 80 14.20 15.80 7.03
C LEU A 80 13.97 14.33 7.39
N GLN A 81 15.03 13.61 7.77
CA GLN A 81 14.93 12.22 8.21
C GLN A 81 14.00 12.09 9.43
N LEU A 82 14.14 12.97 10.42
CA LEU A 82 13.26 13.02 11.58
C LEU A 82 11.81 13.30 11.17
N LEU A 83 11.57 14.33 10.36
CA LEU A 83 10.22 14.73 9.93
C LEU A 83 9.53 13.65 9.11
N TRP A 84 10.25 12.97 8.21
CA TRP A 84 9.70 11.84 7.46
C TRP A 84 9.42 10.63 8.35
N THR A 85 10.27 10.37 9.34
CA THR A 85 10.02 9.33 10.33
C THR A 85 8.75 9.64 11.13
N LEU A 86 8.62 10.86 11.63
CA LEU A 86 7.42 11.30 12.35
C LEU A 86 6.18 11.25 11.46
N ASN A 87 6.27 11.68 10.20
CA ASN A 87 5.18 11.57 9.24
C ASN A 87 4.79 10.12 8.97
N ALA A 88 5.75 9.20 8.86
CA ALA A 88 5.46 7.78 8.72
C ALA A 88 4.59 7.23 9.88
N HIS A 89 4.74 7.81 11.08
CA HIS A 89 3.96 7.53 12.28
C HIS A 89 2.77 8.49 12.52
N ASP A 90 2.41 9.30 11.51
CA ASP A 90 1.36 10.32 11.58
C ASP A 90 1.59 11.41 12.66
N LEU A 91 2.80 11.58 13.18
CA LEU A 91 3.11 12.53 14.27
C LEU A 91 3.45 13.95 13.78
N ALA A 92 3.89 14.07 12.54
CA ALA A 92 4.16 15.33 11.87
C ALA A 92 3.65 15.26 10.43
N GLN A 93 3.39 16.41 9.81
CA GLN A 93 2.91 16.47 8.43
C GLN A 93 3.44 17.72 7.74
N PRO A 94 3.67 17.65 6.41
CA PRO A 94 3.88 18.87 5.64
C PRO A 94 2.59 19.69 5.72
N VAL A 95 2.73 21.00 5.98
CA VAL A 95 1.60 21.92 5.94
C VAL A 95 1.13 21.96 4.49
N ALA A 96 -0.08 21.44 4.27
CA ALA A 96 -0.67 21.46 2.94
C ALA A 96 -0.76 22.91 2.47
N VAL A 97 -0.24 23.18 1.26
CA VAL A 97 -0.51 24.44 0.57
C VAL A 97 -2.04 24.59 0.54
N PRO A 98 -2.59 25.75 0.97
CA PRO A 98 -4.04 25.92 1.10
C PRO A 98 -4.78 25.45 -0.15
N LEU A 99 -5.92 24.78 0.07
CA LEU A 99 -6.79 24.12 -0.92
C LEU A 99 -7.21 25.01 -2.12
N ARG A 100 -6.95 26.30 -2.06
CA ARG A 100 -7.23 27.24 -3.16
C ARG A 100 -6.47 26.90 -4.44
N ASP A 101 -5.40 26.10 -4.34
CA ASP A 101 -4.66 25.60 -5.51
C ASP A 101 -4.63 24.06 -5.56
N GLU A 102 -5.73 23.40 -5.18
CA GLU A 102 -5.94 21.97 -5.40
C GLU A 102 -5.63 21.58 -6.85
N TRP A 103 -5.92 22.46 -7.81
CA TRP A 103 -5.58 22.27 -9.23
C TRP A 103 -4.08 22.31 -9.54
N ALA A 104 -3.26 23.12 -8.87
CA ALA A 104 -1.79 22.99 -8.99
C ALA A 104 -1.30 21.66 -8.41
N PHE A 105 -1.86 21.22 -7.30
CA PHE A 105 -1.58 19.88 -6.76
C PHE A 105 -1.98 18.79 -7.76
N TYR A 106 -3.16 18.89 -8.38
CA TYR A 106 -3.63 17.95 -9.40
C TYR A 106 -2.76 17.95 -10.65
N ARG A 107 -2.41 19.12 -11.21
CA ARG A 107 -1.50 19.21 -12.36
C ARG A 107 -0.14 18.61 -12.04
N THR A 108 0.39 18.86 -10.84
CA THR A 108 1.69 18.32 -10.41
C THR A 108 1.60 16.80 -10.22
N LEU A 109 0.52 16.29 -9.61
CA LEU A 109 0.29 14.86 -9.44
C LEU A 109 0.11 14.16 -10.79
N LEU A 110 -0.70 14.71 -11.70
CA LEU A 110 -0.94 14.16 -13.04
C LEU A 110 0.35 14.18 -13.89
N ALA A 111 1.03 15.32 -13.96
CA ALA A 111 2.28 15.47 -14.71
C ALA A 111 3.39 14.54 -14.18
N ARG A 112 3.39 14.25 -12.87
CA ARG A 112 4.33 13.30 -12.26
C ARG A 112 3.90 11.85 -12.42
N LEU A 113 2.61 11.52 -12.34
CA LEU A 113 2.11 10.16 -12.62
C LEU A 113 2.45 9.70 -14.06
N ILE A 114 2.56 10.65 -14.99
CA ILE A 114 2.93 10.40 -16.39
C ILE A 114 4.47 10.22 -16.58
N GLY A 115 5.31 10.54 -15.58
CA GLY A 115 6.78 10.57 -15.78
C GLY A 115 7.70 10.24 -14.60
N TRP A 116 7.22 10.02 -13.37
CA TRP A 116 8.06 9.65 -12.23
C TRP A 116 7.27 8.99 -11.09
N PRO A 117 7.71 7.84 -10.52
CA PRO A 117 7.06 7.26 -9.34
C PRO A 117 7.21 8.22 -8.14
N ILE A 118 6.11 8.79 -7.67
CA ILE A 118 6.09 9.53 -6.41
C ILE A 118 6.07 8.52 -5.26
N PRO A 119 6.95 8.63 -4.26
CA PRO A 119 6.75 7.95 -2.99
C PRO A 119 5.48 8.50 -2.33
N PHE A 120 4.42 7.68 -2.21
CA PHE A 120 3.16 8.05 -1.53
C PHE A 120 3.37 8.59 -0.09
N SER A 121 4.56 8.41 0.49
CA SER A 121 4.98 8.97 1.78
C SER A 121 4.96 10.50 1.87
N HIS A 122 4.95 11.22 0.75
CA HIS A 122 4.95 12.70 0.74
C HIS A 122 3.55 13.34 0.76
N LEU A 123 2.49 12.53 0.70
CA LEU A 123 1.13 13.06 0.68
C LEU A 123 0.68 13.50 2.08
N PRO A 124 -0.04 14.63 2.20
CA PRO A 124 -0.54 15.11 3.47
C PRO A 124 -1.48 14.05 4.08
N ARG A 125 -1.23 13.73 5.33
CA ARG A 125 -2.06 12.81 6.11
C ARG A 125 -3.10 13.63 6.86
N ARG A 126 -4.28 13.06 7.10
CA ARG A 126 -5.26 13.66 8.01
C ARG A 126 -5.59 12.68 9.11
N ARG A 127 -5.61 13.18 10.34
CA ARG A 127 -6.09 12.44 11.50
C ARG A 127 -7.55 12.82 11.75
N LEU A 128 -8.44 11.84 11.81
CA LEU A 128 -9.82 12.03 12.23
C LEU A 128 -10.03 11.24 13.52
N ALA A 129 -10.17 11.94 14.65
CA ALA A 129 -10.52 11.32 15.92
C ALA A 129 -11.91 10.67 15.80
N LEU A 130 -12.02 9.43 16.28
CA LEU A 130 -13.27 8.68 16.23
C LEU A 130 -14.06 8.88 17.52
N ASP A 131 -15.35 9.19 17.36
CA ASP A 131 -16.31 9.10 18.46
C ASP A 131 -17.04 7.76 18.34
N MET A 132 -16.64 6.80 19.16
CA MET A 132 -17.19 5.44 19.17
C MET A 132 -18.47 5.31 20.00
N ASP A 133 -18.84 6.30 20.81
CA ASP A 133 -20.02 6.21 21.69
C ASP A 133 -21.32 6.30 20.88
N ARG A 134 -21.26 6.89 19.69
CA ARG A 134 -22.39 7.05 18.78
C ARG A 134 -22.15 6.28 17.49
N GLY A 135 -22.54 5.00 17.45
CA GLY A 135 -22.22 4.10 16.32
C GLY A 135 -22.54 4.65 14.93
N LEU A 136 -23.68 5.34 14.75
CA LEU A 136 -24.02 5.99 13.47
C LEU A 136 -23.08 7.16 13.13
N HIS A 137 -22.63 7.91 14.12
CA HIS A 137 -21.65 8.98 13.94
C HIS A 137 -20.29 8.40 13.55
N THR A 138 -19.85 7.32 14.20
CA THR A 138 -18.63 6.60 13.82
C THR A 138 -18.68 6.15 12.35
N LEU A 139 -19.80 5.53 11.94
CA LEU A 139 -19.98 5.08 10.56
C LEU A 139 -19.90 6.25 9.57
N ARG A 140 -20.52 7.40 9.89
CA ARG A 140 -20.41 8.63 9.09
C ARG A 140 -18.98 9.15 9.01
N GLN A 141 -18.23 9.12 10.11
CA GLN A 141 -16.82 9.52 10.13
C GLN A 141 -15.95 8.60 9.26
N VAL A 142 -16.16 7.28 9.32
CA VAL A 142 -15.46 6.32 8.46
C VAL A 142 -15.83 6.54 7.00
N ALA A 143 -17.11 6.70 6.68
CA ALA A 143 -17.56 6.96 5.31
C ALA A 143 -16.95 8.26 4.75
N LEU A 144 -16.91 9.33 5.55
CA LEU A 144 -16.25 10.58 5.18
C LEU A 144 -14.75 10.39 4.96
N ALA A 145 -14.08 9.63 5.84
CA ALA A 145 -12.66 9.33 5.71
C ALA A 145 -12.34 8.54 4.44
N VAL A 146 -13.13 7.49 4.14
CA VAL A 146 -13.00 6.70 2.91
C VAL A 146 -13.24 7.57 1.69
N TRP A 147 -14.30 8.39 1.70
CA TRP A 147 -14.56 9.33 0.61
C TRP A 147 -13.40 10.31 0.41
N LEU A 148 -12.86 10.91 1.47
CA LEU A 148 -11.72 11.82 1.39
C LEU A 148 -10.45 11.15 0.87
N ALA A 149 -10.17 9.91 1.28
CA ALA A 149 -9.05 9.13 0.80
C ALA A 149 -9.20 8.79 -0.70
N TRP A 150 -10.40 8.39 -1.12
CA TRP A 150 -10.65 7.84 -2.45
C TRP A 150 -11.16 8.84 -3.47
N ARG A 151 -11.52 10.07 -3.09
CA ARG A 151 -11.97 11.11 -4.03
C ARG A 151 -10.99 11.33 -5.19
N LEU A 152 -9.68 11.23 -4.94
CA LEU A 152 -8.66 11.42 -5.97
C LEU A 152 -8.58 10.24 -6.94
N PRO A 153 -8.41 8.98 -6.49
CA PRO A 153 -8.59 7.82 -7.36
C PRO A 153 -9.90 7.87 -8.14
N LEU A 154 -11.03 8.18 -7.48
CA LEU A 154 -12.33 8.23 -8.13
C LEU A 154 -12.41 9.34 -9.18
N LEU A 155 -11.82 10.51 -8.95
CA LEU A 155 -11.77 11.60 -9.93
C LEU A 155 -11.00 11.22 -11.20
N VAL A 156 -9.99 10.34 -11.08
CA VAL A 156 -9.20 9.84 -12.22
C VAL A 156 -9.88 8.66 -12.90
N LEU A 157 -10.41 7.72 -12.11
CA LEU A 157 -11.03 6.49 -12.61
C LEU A 157 -12.37 6.76 -13.30
N THR A 158 -13.15 7.74 -12.82
CA THR A 158 -14.50 7.99 -13.35
C THR A 158 -14.47 8.49 -14.81
N PRO A 159 -13.66 9.50 -15.19
CA PRO A 159 -13.54 9.93 -16.59
C PRO A 159 -12.94 8.84 -17.49
N ALA A 160 -11.94 8.10 -17.01
CA ALA A 160 -11.37 6.98 -17.77
C ALA A 160 -12.43 5.91 -18.05
N ALA A 161 -13.24 5.60 -17.05
CA ALA A 161 -14.33 4.66 -17.17
C ALA A 161 -15.44 5.19 -18.10
N LEU A 162 -15.85 6.46 -17.97
CA LEU A 162 -16.77 7.12 -18.90
C LEU A 162 -16.25 7.07 -20.35
N ALA A 163 -14.98 7.35 -20.58
CA ALA A 163 -14.37 7.25 -21.90
C ALA A 163 -14.48 5.80 -22.44
N LEU A 164 -14.22 4.79 -21.60
CA LEU A 164 -14.42 3.38 -21.98
C LEU A 164 -15.88 3.08 -22.34
N THR A 165 -16.85 3.67 -21.64
CA THR A 165 -18.28 3.44 -21.93
C THR A 165 -18.72 4.01 -23.29
N VAL A 166 -18.06 5.06 -23.78
CA VAL A 166 -18.29 5.58 -25.14
C VAL A 166 -17.92 4.54 -26.20
N PHE A 167 -16.83 3.80 -25.98
CA PHE A 167 -16.38 2.76 -26.91
C PHE A 167 -17.04 1.40 -26.66
N GLN A 168 -17.55 1.15 -25.45
CA GLN A 168 -18.11 -0.13 -25.03
C GLN A 168 -19.37 0.09 -24.16
N PRO A 169 -20.55 0.29 -24.77
CA PRO A 169 -21.78 0.67 -24.05
C PRO A 169 -22.17 -0.32 -22.94
N LYS A 170 -21.85 -1.61 -23.11
CA LYS A 170 -22.12 -2.64 -22.11
C LYS A 170 -21.37 -2.38 -20.79
N VAL A 171 -20.23 -1.67 -20.82
CA VAL A 171 -19.40 -1.35 -19.64
C VAL A 171 -20.07 -0.31 -18.74
N PHE A 172 -21.07 0.42 -19.26
CA PHE A 172 -21.71 1.53 -18.57
C PHE A 172 -22.32 1.16 -17.22
N ILE A 173 -22.94 -0.02 -17.10
CA ILE A 173 -23.50 -0.49 -15.83
C ILE A 173 -22.42 -1.09 -14.92
N PHE A 174 -21.35 -1.65 -15.49
CA PHE A 174 -20.30 -2.34 -14.73
C PHE A 174 -19.47 -1.40 -13.89
N VAL A 175 -19.05 -0.28 -14.46
CA VAL A 175 -18.23 0.72 -13.79
C VAL A 175 -18.84 1.20 -12.47
N PRO A 176 -20.09 1.74 -12.45
CA PRO A 176 -20.68 2.21 -11.20
C PRO A 176 -20.87 1.06 -10.20
N VAL A 177 -21.22 -0.15 -10.65
CA VAL A 177 -21.32 -1.33 -9.77
C VAL A 177 -19.99 -1.64 -9.08
N VAL A 178 -18.88 -1.67 -9.84
CA VAL A 178 -17.55 -1.91 -9.27
C VAL A 178 -17.13 -0.79 -8.33
N LEU A 179 -17.32 0.47 -8.70
CA LEU A 179 -16.93 1.63 -7.87
C LEU A 179 -17.72 1.70 -6.56
N ILE A 180 -19.03 1.48 -6.63
CA ILE A 180 -19.90 1.43 -5.43
C ILE A 180 -19.48 0.25 -4.55
N SER A 181 -19.29 -0.93 -5.15
CA SER A 181 -18.88 -2.13 -4.41
C SER A 181 -17.51 -1.95 -3.76
N LEU A 182 -16.56 -1.33 -4.45
CA LEU A 182 -15.24 -0.97 -3.91
C LEU A 182 -15.37 -0.02 -2.70
N PHE A 183 -16.17 1.04 -2.83
CA PHE A 183 -16.41 1.97 -1.72
C PHE A 183 -17.03 1.27 -0.51
N LEU A 184 -18.11 0.50 -0.73
CA LEU A 184 -18.79 -0.26 0.33
C LEU A 184 -17.86 -1.28 0.97
N THR A 185 -17.02 -1.94 0.18
CA THR A 185 -16.04 -2.90 0.67
C THR A 185 -15.05 -2.23 1.62
N ILE A 186 -14.45 -1.11 1.23
CA ILE A 186 -13.47 -0.40 2.07
C ILE A 186 -14.12 0.14 3.34
N LEU A 187 -15.34 0.70 3.21
CA LEU A 187 -16.13 1.15 4.35
C LEU A 187 -16.37 0.00 5.34
N LEU A 188 -16.80 -1.16 4.84
CA LEU A 188 -17.05 -2.34 5.66
C LEU A 188 -15.75 -2.87 6.29
N HIS A 189 -14.64 -2.87 5.55
CA HIS A 189 -13.32 -3.30 6.02
C HIS A 189 -12.85 -2.51 7.25
N GLU A 190 -12.80 -1.18 7.13
CA GLU A 190 -12.37 -0.31 8.23
C GLU A 190 -13.36 -0.35 9.40
N THR A 191 -14.66 -0.43 9.11
CA THR A 191 -15.70 -0.56 10.15
C THR A 191 -15.54 -1.87 10.93
N ALA A 192 -15.21 -2.97 10.25
CA ALA A 192 -14.98 -4.26 10.90
C ALA A 192 -13.74 -4.24 11.81
N HIS A 193 -12.67 -3.53 11.44
CA HIS A 193 -11.55 -3.30 12.36
C HIS A 193 -11.97 -2.55 13.62
N LEU A 194 -12.82 -1.52 13.50
CA LEU A 194 -13.34 -0.75 14.63
C LEU A 194 -14.26 -1.58 15.53
N ILE A 195 -15.17 -2.36 14.93
CA ILE A 195 -16.05 -3.27 15.67
C ILE A 195 -15.21 -4.31 16.40
N GLY A 196 -14.25 -4.93 15.71
CA GLY A 196 -13.33 -5.91 16.30
C GLY A 196 -12.54 -5.33 17.47
N ALA A 197 -12.04 -4.09 17.35
CA ALA A 197 -11.38 -3.41 18.45
C ALA A 197 -12.32 -3.21 19.65
N ARG A 198 -13.54 -2.73 19.40
CA ARG A 198 -14.52 -2.50 20.48
C ARG A 198 -14.90 -3.80 21.20
N LEU A 199 -15.13 -4.88 20.46
CA LEU A 199 -15.48 -6.19 21.02
C LEU A 199 -14.37 -6.77 21.90
N LEU A 200 -13.11 -6.40 21.66
CA LEU A 200 -11.96 -6.81 22.45
C LEU A 200 -11.65 -5.86 23.62
N GLY A 201 -12.56 -4.94 23.94
CA GLY A 201 -12.47 -4.06 25.10
C GLY A 201 -11.61 -2.80 24.88
N TRP A 202 -11.33 -2.43 23.64
CA TRP A 202 -10.62 -1.17 23.39
C TRP A 202 -11.48 0.03 23.77
N PRO A 203 -10.91 1.01 24.51
CA PRO A 203 -11.64 2.19 24.89
C PRO A 203 -12.07 2.98 23.65
N PRO A 204 -13.26 3.61 23.67
CA PRO A 204 -13.74 4.54 22.64
C PRO A 204 -12.72 5.64 22.29
N ARG A 205 -12.00 6.12 23.32
CA ARG A 205 -10.92 7.10 23.21
C ARG A 205 -9.60 6.35 23.05
N GLY A 206 -8.71 6.84 22.19
CA GLY A 206 -7.46 6.12 21.88
C GLY A 206 -7.34 5.63 20.44
N MET A 207 -8.29 6.01 19.56
CA MET A 207 -8.33 5.58 18.16
C MET A 207 -8.59 6.76 17.23
N TYR A 208 -7.97 6.74 16.06
CA TYR A 208 -8.20 7.71 14.99
C TYR A 208 -8.10 7.05 13.62
N LEU A 209 -8.71 7.65 12.61
CA LEU A 209 -8.49 7.27 11.22
C LEU A 209 -7.32 8.07 10.65
N SER A 210 -6.31 7.34 10.15
CA SER A 210 -5.24 7.89 9.32
C SER A 210 -5.73 7.89 7.87
N ILE A 211 -5.97 9.07 7.33
CA ILE A 211 -6.50 9.27 5.98
C ILE A 211 -5.34 9.68 5.07
N ARG A 212 -5.17 8.92 3.99
CA ARG A 212 -4.19 9.19 2.93
C ARG A 212 -4.88 9.05 1.57
N PRO A 213 -4.38 9.71 0.52
CA PRO A 213 -4.88 9.43 -0.83
C PRO A 213 -4.79 7.94 -1.16
N GLY A 214 -5.94 7.33 -1.47
CA GLY A 214 -6.10 5.90 -1.77
C GLY A 214 -6.01 4.95 -0.58
N SER A 215 -5.86 5.41 0.66
CA SER A 215 -5.88 4.52 1.84
C SER A 215 -6.44 5.19 3.08
N VAL A 216 -7.22 4.42 3.84
CA VAL A 216 -7.65 4.74 5.21
C VAL A 216 -7.12 3.64 6.09
N ALA A 217 -6.68 3.97 7.29
CA ALA A 217 -6.29 2.98 8.28
C ALA A 217 -6.72 3.41 9.68
N VAL A 218 -7.36 2.50 10.41
CA VAL A 218 -7.57 2.66 11.85
C VAL A 218 -6.22 2.63 12.58
N LYS A 219 -5.92 3.68 13.34
CA LYS A 219 -4.78 3.76 14.23
C LYS A 219 -5.25 3.72 15.67
N ARG A 220 -4.51 2.98 16.48
CA ARG A 220 -4.77 2.77 17.91
C ARG A 220 -3.48 2.41 18.61
N LYS A 221 -3.48 2.46 19.94
CA LYS A 221 -2.37 1.92 20.73
C LYS A 221 -2.24 0.41 20.45
N PRO A 222 -1.03 -0.17 20.43
CA PRO A 222 -0.88 -1.62 20.30
C PRO A 222 -1.40 -2.34 21.55
N GLY A 223 -2.11 -3.44 21.36
CA GLY A 223 -2.56 -4.33 22.44
C GLY A 223 -1.75 -5.61 22.50
N SER A 224 -2.37 -6.66 23.06
CA SER A 224 -1.77 -7.99 23.04
C SER A 224 -1.67 -8.53 21.60
N PRO A 225 -0.67 -9.37 21.28
CA PRO A 225 -0.54 -9.98 19.95
C PRO A 225 -1.80 -10.70 19.46
N ARG A 226 -2.57 -11.30 20.39
CA ARG A 226 -3.84 -11.95 20.08
C ARG A 226 -4.91 -10.93 19.66
N GLN A 227 -4.99 -9.79 20.35
CA GLN A 227 -5.93 -8.73 19.97
C GLN A 227 -5.56 -8.11 18.61
N GLU A 228 -4.27 -7.85 18.38
CA GLU A 228 -3.78 -7.36 17.09
C GLU A 228 -4.16 -8.31 15.94
N PHE A 229 -3.94 -9.61 16.14
CA PHE A 229 -4.29 -10.63 15.16
C PHE A 229 -5.80 -10.65 14.87
N LEU A 230 -6.63 -10.73 15.92
CA LEU A 230 -8.09 -10.79 15.77
C LEU A 230 -8.64 -9.54 15.07
N ILE A 231 -8.14 -8.36 15.45
CA ILE A 231 -8.55 -7.09 14.82
C ILE A 231 -8.10 -7.05 13.36
N GLY A 232 -6.84 -7.41 13.07
CA GLY A 232 -6.32 -7.38 11.70
C GLY A 232 -7.01 -8.40 10.77
N VAL A 233 -7.52 -9.52 11.30
CA VAL A 233 -8.32 -10.48 10.52
C VAL A 233 -9.77 -10.02 10.33
N ALA A 234 -10.31 -9.21 11.25
CA ALA A 234 -11.71 -8.77 11.22
C ALA A 234 -12.07 -8.06 9.90
N GLY A 235 -11.26 -7.10 9.44
CA GLY A 235 -11.47 -6.38 8.18
C GLY A 235 -11.68 -7.31 6.98
N PRO A 236 -10.65 -8.11 6.60
CA PRO A 236 -10.75 -9.02 5.45
C PRO A 236 -11.88 -10.05 5.55
N VAL A 237 -12.09 -10.65 6.73
CA VAL A 237 -13.10 -11.70 6.91
C VAL A 237 -14.52 -11.13 6.78
N PHE A 238 -14.79 -9.98 7.41
CA PHE A 238 -16.11 -9.35 7.29
C PHE A 238 -16.42 -8.90 5.87
N THR A 239 -15.41 -8.48 5.10
CA THR A 239 -15.60 -8.17 3.68
C THR A 239 -15.77 -9.41 2.81
N ALA A 240 -15.18 -10.56 3.17
CA ALA A 240 -15.30 -11.79 2.38
C ALA A 240 -16.73 -12.33 2.35
N ILE A 241 -17.46 -12.24 3.47
CA ILE A 241 -18.83 -12.77 3.63
C ILE A 241 -19.79 -12.25 2.54
N PRO A 242 -19.99 -10.93 2.37
CA PRO A 242 -20.85 -10.42 1.31
C PRO A 242 -20.31 -10.76 -0.08
N GLY A 243 -19.00 -10.77 -0.32
CA GLY A 243 -18.42 -11.19 -1.59
C GLY A 243 -18.81 -12.63 -1.97
N ILE A 244 -18.69 -13.57 -1.03
CA ILE A 244 -19.09 -14.96 -1.23
C ILE A 244 -20.61 -15.06 -1.41
N ALA A 245 -21.40 -14.34 -0.62
CA ALA A 245 -22.86 -14.35 -0.72
C ALA A 245 -23.35 -13.83 -2.09
N LEU A 246 -22.74 -12.76 -2.62
CA LEU A 246 -23.03 -12.23 -3.96
C LEU A 246 -22.73 -13.25 -5.06
N LEU A 247 -21.58 -13.96 -4.97
CA LEU A 247 -21.25 -15.02 -5.91
C LEU A 247 -22.20 -16.22 -5.83
N TRP A 248 -22.60 -16.60 -4.62
CA TRP A 248 -23.52 -17.72 -4.38
C TRP A 248 -24.93 -17.42 -4.86
N ALA A 249 -25.41 -16.19 -4.72
CA ALA A 249 -26.76 -15.81 -5.11
C ALA A 249 -26.99 -15.93 -6.63
N ASN A 250 -25.98 -15.60 -7.43
CA ASN A 250 -26.08 -15.61 -8.90
C ASN A 250 -24.77 -16.07 -9.54
N PRO A 251 -24.44 -17.37 -9.46
CA PRO A 251 -23.22 -17.91 -10.05
C PRO A 251 -23.28 -17.75 -11.58
N GLY A 252 -22.32 -17.02 -12.13
CA GLY A 252 -22.18 -16.82 -13.59
C GLY A 252 -22.74 -15.49 -14.11
N ASP A 253 -23.51 -14.73 -13.31
CA ASP A 253 -23.90 -13.38 -13.71
C ASP A 253 -22.72 -12.41 -13.54
N ARG A 254 -22.37 -11.72 -14.62
CA ARG A 254 -21.21 -10.84 -14.69
C ARG A 254 -21.35 -9.61 -13.79
N ILE A 255 -22.56 -9.07 -13.59
CA ILE A 255 -22.80 -7.92 -12.72
C ILE A 255 -22.56 -8.33 -11.27
N TRP A 256 -23.03 -9.52 -10.87
CA TRP A 256 -22.79 -10.06 -9.53
C TRP A 256 -21.32 -10.38 -9.29
N LEU A 257 -20.62 -10.92 -10.29
CA LEU A 257 -19.17 -11.10 -10.24
C LEU A 257 -18.43 -9.77 -10.06
N ALA A 258 -18.81 -8.74 -10.82
CA ALA A 258 -18.23 -7.40 -10.73
C ALA A 258 -18.49 -6.75 -9.37
N ALA A 259 -19.67 -6.97 -8.78
CA ALA A 259 -20.00 -6.52 -7.43
C ALA A 259 -19.23 -7.28 -6.35
N ALA A 260 -19.06 -8.59 -6.50
CA ALA A 260 -18.37 -9.45 -5.54
C ALA A 260 -16.85 -9.27 -5.54
N ALA A 261 -16.24 -8.97 -6.69
CA ALA A 261 -14.80 -8.94 -6.85
C ALA A 261 -14.08 -7.99 -5.87
N PRO A 262 -14.51 -6.73 -5.67
CA PRO A 262 -13.86 -5.85 -4.69
C PRO A 262 -13.85 -6.41 -3.26
N PHE A 263 -14.94 -7.05 -2.83
CA PHE A 263 -15.06 -7.68 -1.51
C PHE A 263 -14.05 -8.83 -1.34
N LEU A 264 -13.89 -9.65 -2.37
CA LEU A 264 -12.96 -10.78 -2.35
C LEU A 264 -11.50 -10.33 -2.44
N VAL A 265 -11.20 -9.26 -3.18
CA VAL A 265 -9.85 -8.70 -3.26
C VAL A 265 -9.32 -8.30 -1.89
N GLN A 266 -10.17 -7.85 -0.95
CA GLN A 266 -9.72 -7.53 0.41
C GLN A 266 -9.24 -8.75 1.20
N THR A 267 -9.60 -9.97 0.80
CA THR A 267 -9.06 -11.19 1.43
C THR A 267 -7.57 -11.35 1.17
N LEU A 268 -7.04 -10.70 0.11
CA LEU A 268 -5.60 -10.66 -0.14
C LEU A 268 -4.84 -9.96 0.99
N ASN A 269 -5.48 -9.07 1.77
CA ASN A 269 -4.87 -8.46 2.96
C ASN A 269 -4.60 -9.49 4.07
N LEU A 270 -5.19 -10.69 4.02
CA LEU A 270 -4.80 -11.79 4.91
C LEU A 270 -3.44 -12.38 4.52
N LEU A 271 -2.97 -12.17 3.28
CA LEU A 271 -1.74 -12.77 2.82
C LEU A 271 -0.52 -12.11 3.51
N PRO A 272 0.50 -12.90 3.88
CA PRO A 272 1.69 -12.42 4.60
C PRO A 272 2.53 -11.30 3.96
N PRO A 273 2.65 -11.15 2.62
CA PRO A 273 3.54 -10.14 2.05
C PRO A 273 3.01 -8.72 2.22
N PHE A 274 1.73 -8.54 2.57
CA PHE A 274 1.15 -7.22 2.81
C PHE A 274 1.53 -6.73 4.21
N THR A 275 2.08 -5.52 4.30
CA THR A 275 2.55 -4.92 5.56
C THR A 275 1.43 -4.71 6.59
N ASP A 276 0.20 -4.57 6.11
CA ASP A 276 -0.98 -4.39 6.94
C ASP A 276 -1.65 -5.74 7.30
N SER A 277 -1.10 -6.87 6.85
CA SER A 277 -1.62 -8.19 7.16
C SER A 277 -1.48 -8.50 8.66
N PRO A 278 -2.51 -9.07 9.32
CA PRO A 278 -2.39 -9.60 10.68
C PRO A 278 -1.31 -10.69 10.80
N LEU A 279 -0.98 -11.35 9.69
CA LEU A 279 0.07 -12.37 9.63
C LEU A 279 1.47 -11.76 9.47
N TYR A 280 1.60 -10.47 9.16
CA TYR A 280 2.89 -9.83 8.91
C TYR A 280 3.88 -9.95 10.07
N PRO A 281 3.52 -9.75 11.36
CA PRO A 281 4.47 -9.91 12.46
C PRO A 281 4.96 -11.36 12.60
N TYR A 282 4.07 -12.33 12.44
CA TYR A 282 4.42 -13.76 12.47
C TYR A 282 5.27 -14.16 11.28
N TRP A 283 4.93 -13.66 10.09
CA TRP A 283 5.71 -13.84 8.88
C TRP A 283 7.09 -13.22 8.98
N ARG A 284 7.18 -11.95 9.42
CA ARG A 284 8.44 -11.26 9.64
C ARG A 284 9.30 -12.01 10.67
N HIS A 285 8.73 -12.40 11.81
CA HIS A 285 9.45 -13.21 12.79
C HIS A 285 9.94 -14.55 12.20
N THR A 286 9.10 -15.22 11.41
CA THR A 286 9.47 -16.45 10.72
C THR A 286 10.57 -16.20 9.70
N MET A 287 10.50 -15.12 8.92
CA MET A 287 11.51 -14.71 7.95
C MET A 287 12.81 -14.30 8.64
N ASP A 288 12.77 -13.59 9.77
CA ASP A 288 13.95 -13.17 10.54
C ASP A 288 14.62 -14.38 11.20
N THR A 289 13.82 -15.30 11.76
CA THR A 289 14.29 -16.56 12.33
C THR A 289 14.91 -17.43 11.24
N TRP A 290 14.24 -17.54 10.10
CA TRP A 290 14.73 -18.28 8.94
C TRP A 290 16.00 -17.64 8.37
N GLN A 291 16.04 -16.32 8.17
CA GLN A 291 17.24 -15.59 7.75
C GLN A 291 18.38 -15.78 8.74
N THR A 292 18.10 -15.78 10.05
CA THR A 292 19.11 -16.02 11.09
C THR A 292 19.60 -17.46 11.07
N TYR A 293 18.69 -18.44 10.93
CA TYR A 293 19.01 -19.84 10.77
C TYR A 293 19.89 -20.07 9.54
N VAL A 294 19.47 -19.52 8.40
CA VAL A 294 20.17 -19.54 7.12
C VAL A 294 21.54 -18.89 7.28
N LYS A 295 21.65 -17.68 7.86
CA LYS A 295 22.95 -17.02 8.15
C LYS A 295 23.85 -17.86 9.06
N ARG A 296 23.31 -18.48 10.11
CA ARG A 296 24.07 -19.35 11.04
C ARG A 296 24.52 -20.65 10.38
N ARG A 297 23.67 -21.27 9.56
CA ARG A 297 23.98 -22.47 8.79
C ARG A 297 25.03 -22.13 7.73
N PHE A 298 24.91 -20.99 7.05
CA PHE A 298 25.93 -20.46 6.14
C PHE A 298 27.24 -20.14 6.84
N LYS A 299 27.23 -19.56 8.04
CA LYS A 299 28.45 -19.28 8.80
C LYS A 299 29.16 -20.57 9.20
N ARG A 300 28.41 -21.64 9.55
CA ARG A 300 28.96 -22.98 9.80
C ARG A 300 29.52 -23.63 8.52
N MET A 301 28.82 -23.50 7.39
CA MET A 301 29.31 -23.99 6.09
C MET A 301 30.47 -23.15 5.53
N ARG A 302 30.61 -21.87 5.91
CA ARG A 302 31.77 -21.05 5.55
C ARG A 302 33.06 -21.52 6.23
N ASN A 303 32.94 -22.22 7.36
CA ASN A 303 34.07 -22.80 8.08
C ASN A 303 34.40 -24.24 7.63
N GLY A 304 33.62 -24.82 6.71
CA GLY A 304 33.88 -26.13 6.12
C GLY A 304 33.50 -26.09 4.65
N ALA A 305 34.48 -25.83 3.79
CA ALA A 305 34.47 -25.89 2.33
C ALA A 305 33.08 -26.01 1.65
N VAL A 306 32.66 -24.94 0.97
CA VAL A 306 32.23 -24.91 -0.44
C VAL A 306 31.47 -23.60 -0.70
N HIS A 307 32.01 -22.83 -1.64
CA HIS A 307 31.55 -21.49 -2.05
C HIS A 307 30.24 -21.47 -2.86
N MET A 308 29.50 -22.58 -2.96
CA MET A 308 28.49 -22.78 -4.01
C MET A 308 27.02 -22.78 -3.55
N ILE A 309 26.72 -22.50 -2.27
CA ILE A 309 25.34 -22.63 -1.72
C ILE A 309 24.68 -21.28 -1.42
N LYS A 310 25.35 -20.13 -1.62
CA LYS A 310 24.75 -18.81 -1.30
C LYS A 310 23.49 -18.48 -2.14
N GLY A 311 23.31 -19.11 -3.30
CA GLY A 311 22.18 -18.85 -4.21
C GLY A 311 20.92 -19.67 -3.89
N THR A 312 21.05 -20.92 -3.45
CA THR A 312 19.95 -21.90 -3.55
C THR A 312 18.72 -21.55 -2.69
N GLY A 313 18.91 -21.02 -1.48
CA GLY A 313 17.79 -20.63 -0.61
C GLY A 313 17.06 -19.36 -1.05
N GLN A 314 17.78 -18.38 -1.62
CA GLN A 314 17.17 -17.18 -2.21
C GLN A 314 16.47 -17.52 -3.52
N VAL A 315 17.03 -18.44 -4.31
CA VAL A 315 16.43 -18.98 -5.53
C VAL A 315 15.14 -19.74 -5.21
N LEU A 316 15.11 -20.57 -4.16
CA LEU A 316 13.89 -21.30 -3.77
C LEU A 316 12.78 -20.36 -3.27
N LEU A 317 13.12 -19.32 -2.50
CA LEU A 317 12.15 -18.32 -2.04
C LEU A 317 11.60 -17.48 -3.20
N ALA A 318 12.48 -17.06 -4.13
CA ALA A 318 12.08 -16.37 -5.35
C ALA A 318 11.23 -17.27 -6.25
N LEU A 319 11.52 -18.57 -6.31
CA LEU A 319 10.71 -19.55 -7.02
C LEU A 319 9.33 -19.71 -6.39
N VAL A 320 9.22 -20.07 -5.11
CA VAL A 320 7.91 -20.32 -4.49
C VAL A 320 7.07 -19.04 -4.39
N GLY A 321 7.66 -17.95 -3.91
CA GLY A 321 6.99 -16.65 -3.82
C GLY A 321 6.64 -16.07 -5.19
N GLY A 322 7.56 -16.21 -6.16
CA GLY A 322 7.33 -15.82 -7.55
C GLY A 322 6.23 -16.64 -8.18
N THR A 323 6.24 -17.96 -8.07
CA THR A 323 5.21 -18.86 -8.60
C THR A 323 3.83 -18.57 -8.01
N LEU A 324 3.72 -18.34 -6.70
CA LEU A 324 2.44 -17.99 -6.07
C LEU A 324 1.92 -16.63 -6.56
N LEU A 325 2.79 -15.62 -6.63
CA LEU A 325 2.42 -14.29 -7.13
C LEU A 325 2.05 -14.33 -8.62
N THR A 326 2.77 -15.13 -9.41
CA THR A 326 2.48 -15.39 -10.82
C THR A 326 1.14 -16.11 -10.96
N LEU A 327 0.81 -17.09 -10.13
CA LEU A 327 -0.51 -17.76 -10.14
C LEU A 327 -1.65 -16.78 -9.87
N VAL A 328 -1.53 -15.97 -8.82
CA VAL A 328 -2.53 -14.93 -8.50
C VAL A 328 -2.62 -13.89 -9.62
N GLY A 329 -1.49 -13.45 -10.16
CA GLY A 329 -1.42 -12.52 -11.28
C GLY A 329 -2.02 -13.09 -12.56
N LEU A 330 -1.82 -14.38 -12.83
CA LEU A 330 -2.41 -15.10 -13.96
C LEU A 330 -3.92 -15.25 -13.79
N ILE A 331 -4.43 -15.52 -12.59
CA ILE A 331 -5.87 -15.56 -12.32
C ILE A 331 -6.50 -14.17 -12.55
N ILE A 332 -5.88 -13.11 -12.02
CA ILE A 332 -6.36 -11.74 -12.21
C ILE A 332 -6.30 -11.35 -13.69
N LEU A 333 -5.20 -11.69 -14.37
CA LEU A 333 -5.02 -11.44 -15.80
C LEU A 333 -6.03 -12.23 -16.64
N GLU A 334 -6.27 -13.49 -16.32
CA GLU A 334 -7.28 -14.34 -16.95
C GLU A 334 -8.67 -13.74 -16.77
N MET A 335 -9.05 -13.39 -15.54
CA MET A 335 -10.31 -12.68 -15.28
C MET A 335 -10.39 -11.38 -16.07
N THR A 336 -9.30 -10.63 -16.18
CA THR A 336 -9.26 -9.35 -16.91
C THR A 336 -9.33 -9.53 -18.42
N VAL A 337 -8.59 -10.49 -18.99
CA VAL A 337 -8.55 -10.74 -20.45
C VAL A 337 -9.84 -11.38 -20.91
N THR A 338 -10.37 -12.36 -20.19
CA THR A 338 -11.70 -12.93 -20.46
C THR A 338 -12.75 -11.84 -20.39
N PHE A 339 -12.69 -10.98 -19.38
CA PHE A 339 -13.59 -9.83 -19.26
C PHE A 339 -13.44 -8.88 -20.46
N ILE A 340 -12.23 -8.47 -20.84
CA ILE A 340 -12.00 -7.57 -21.98
C ILE A 340 -12.44 -8.20 -23.30
N GLY A 341 -12.09 -9.47 -23.56
CA GLY A 341 -12.43 -10.19 -24.79
C GLY A 341 -13.94 -10.37 -24.97
N ASP A 342 -14.63 -10.75 -23.90
CA ASP A 342 -16.09 -10.87 -23.86
C ASP A 342 -16.80 -9.51 -24.07
N PHE A 343 -16.19 -8.42 -23.59
CA PHE A 343 -16.75 -7.07 -23.72
C PHE A 343 -16.50 -6.45 -25.10
N ALA A 344 -15.28 -6.59 -25.63
CA ALA A 344 -14.91 -6.10 -26.95
C ALA A 344 -15.63 -6.83 -28.10
N GLY A 345 -16.43 -7.86 -27.78
CA GLY A 345 -17.15 -8.66 -28.76
C GLY A 345 -16.19 -9.46 -29.65
N TRP A 346 -15.01 -9.83 -29.13
CA TRP A 346 -14.01 -10.59 -29.86
C TRP A 346 -14.33 -12.09 -29.71
N PRO A 347 -14.96 -12.73 -30.72
CA PRO A 347 -15.41 -14.12 -30.60
C PRO A 347 -14.24 -15.12 -30.46
N SER A 348 -13.04 -14.67 -30.85
CA SER A 348 -11.78 -15.40 -30.79
C SER A 348 -11.18 -15.53 -29.38
N PHE A 349 -11.78 -14.91 -28.36
CA PHE A 349 -11.37 -15.01 -26.96
C PHE A 349 -12.41 -15.78 -26.13
N GLN A 350 -12.73 -17.01 -26.53
CA GLN A 350 -13.52 -17.94 -25.70
C GLN A 350 -12.59 -18.89 -24.94
N LEU A 351 -12.78 -19.00 -23.63
CA LEU A 351 -12.08 -19.96 -22.78
C LEU A 351 -12.66 -21.37 -22.98
N ALA A 352 -11.79 -22.35 -23.20
CA ALA A 352 -12.17 -23.75 -23.05
C ALA A 352 -12.37 -24.09 -21.55
N PRO A 353 -13.36 -24.92 -21.17
CA PRO A 353 -13.54 -25.33 -19.79
C PRO A 353 -12.33 -26.15 -19.30
N GLY A 354 -11.59 -25.65 -18.31
CA GLY A 354 -10.55 -26.43 -17.63
C GLY A 354 -9.27 -25.66 -17.27
N GLY A 355 -9.36 -24.66 -16.38
CA GLY A 355 -8.29 -24.21 -15.44
C GLY A 355 -6.88 -23.86 -15.95
N VAL A 356 -6.60 -23.97 -17.25
CA VAL A 356 -5.33 -23.66 -17.90
C VAL A 356 -5.67 -22.91 -19.19
N LEU A 357 -5.06 -21.74 -19.38
CA LEU A 357 -5.25 -20.83 -20.52
C LEU A 357 -5.10 -21.55 -21.87
N ILE A 358 -6.19 -22.07 -22.42
CA ILE A 358 -6.28 -22.52 -23.81
C ILE A 358 -7.19 -21.53 -24.54
N TYR A 359 -6.58 -20.56 -25.22
CA TYR A 359 -7.29 -19.65 -26.13
C TYR A 359 -7.64 -20.39 -27.42
N ARG A 360 -8.94 -20.48 -27.73
CA ARG A 360 -9.40 -21.02 -29.02
C ARG A 360 -9.59 -19.85 -29.99
N PHE A 361 -8.60 -19.58 -30.84
CA PHE A 361 -8.76 -18.62 -31.93
C PHE A 361 -9.69 -19.22 -33.00
N GLN A 362 -10.97 -18.92 -32.91
CA GLN A 362 -11.91 -19.23 -33.97
C GLN A 362 -11.90 -18.05 -34.95
N ALA A 363 -11.04 -18.12 -35.96
CA ALA A 363 -11.14 -17.24 -37.12
C ALA A 363 -12.48 -17.54 -37.81
N ALA A 364 -13.28 -16.50 -38.08
CA ALA A 364 -14.53 -16.63 -38.80
C ALA A 364 -14.22 -17.07 -40.24
N GLY A 365 -14.35 -18.37 -40.49
CA GLY A 365 -14.15 -19.01 -41.78
C GLY A 365 -12.70 -19.42 -42.03
N GLU A 366 -12.35 -20.66 -41.68
CA GLU A 366 -11.60 -21.62 -42.53
C GLU A 366 -11.04 -22.80 -41.72
N ASN A 367 -11.18 -23.99 -42.30
CA ASN A 367 -10.71 -25.28 -41.80
C ASN A 367 -9.17 -25.35 -41.79
N SER A 368 -8.49 -24.64 -40.88
CA SER A 368 -7.06 -24.80 -40.68
C SER A 368 -6.75 -25.45 -39.33
N SER A 369 -6.05 -26.58 -39.39
CA SER A 369 -5.53 -27.41 -38.28
C SER A 369 -4.45 -26.74 -37.45
N LEU A 370 -4.40 -25.40 -37.42
CA LEU A 370 -3.32 -24.58 -36.85
C LEU A 370 -3.77 -23.72 -35.66
N SER A 371 -4.94 -23.99 -35.07
CA SER A 371 -5.46 -23.28 -33.89
C SER A 371 -4.91 -23.81 -32.55
N GLY A 372 -3.87 -24.65 -32.55
CA GLY A 372 -3.44 -25.43 -31.39
C GLY A 372 -2.00 -25.23 -30.92
N THR A 373 -1.45 -24.01 -30.85
CA THR A 373 -0.10 -23.79 -30.28
C THR A 373 0.15 -22.44 -29.59
N LEU A 374 -0.73 -21.44 -29.74
CA LEU A 374 -0.44 -20.08 -29.25
C LEU A 374 -0.66 -19.91 -27.72
N GLY A 375 -1.62 -20.64 -27.14
CA GLY A 375 -1.85 -20.66 -25.69
C GLY A 375 -0.71 -21.36 -24.91
N GLU A 376 -0.25 -22.50 -25.43
CA GLU A 376 0.94 -23.20 -24.90
C GLU A 376 2.19 -22.33 -25.04
N GLY A 377 2.35 -21.65 -26.19
CA GLY A 377 3.42 -20.69 -26.41
C GLY A 377 3.43 -19.54 -25.40
N ALA A 378 2.28 -18.94 -25.10
CA ALA A 378 2.16 -17.84 -24.14
C ALA A 378 2.44 -18.28 -22.68
N PHE A 379 1.95 -19.46 -22.27
CA PHE A 379 2.28 -20.03 -20.96
C PHE A 379 3.78 -20.36 -20.86
N CYS A 380 4.34 -21.02 -21.88
CA CYS A 380 5.78 -21.26 -21.97
C CYS A 380 6.57 -19.95 -21.92
N LEU A 381 6.15 -18.90 -22.64
CA LEU A 381 6.80 -17.59 -22.62
C LEU A 381 6.69 -16.89 -21.25
N ALA A 382 5.57 -17.02 -20.54
CA ALA A 382 5.41 -16.46 -19.20
C ALA A 382 6.26 -17.21 -18.16
N VAL A 383 6.31 -18.54 -18.24
CA VAL A 383 7.18 -19.39 -17.42
C VAL A 383 8.65 -19.11 -17.74
N ILE A 384 9.02 -19.07 -19.01
CA ILE A 384 10.37 -18.73 -19.48
C ILE A 384 10.72 -17.30 -19.04
N GLY A 385 9.82 -16.32 -19.17
CA GLY A 385 10.03 -14.95 -18.74
C GLY A 385 10.22 -14.83 -17.22
N GLY A 386 9.43 -15.56 -16.43
CA GLY A 386 9.58 -15.65 -14.98
C GLY A 386 10.90 -16.31 -14.57
N VAL A 387 11.28 -17.41 -15.23
CA VAL A 387 12.57 -18.11 -15.02
C VAL A 387 13.73 -17.21 -15.42
N LEU A 388 13.68 -16.54 -16.57
CA LEU A 388 14.72 -15.61 -17.04
C LEU A 388 14.86 -14.41 -16.11
N ASN A 389 13.75 -13.86 -15.59
CA ASN A 389 13.79 -12.77 -14.62
C ASN A 389 14.40 -13.21 -13.28
N ALA A 390 14.07 -14.43 -12.82
CA ALA A 390 14.68 -15.03 -11.64
C ALA A 390 16.20 -15.28 -11.83
N VAL A 391 16.59 -15.81 -12.99
CA VAL A 391 18.00 -16.03 -13.37
C VAL A 391 18.76 -14.70 -13.48
N ALA A 392 18.19 -13.68 -14.12
CA ALA A 392 18.79 -12.36 -14.24
C ALA A 392 18.94 -11.66 -12.87
N SER A 393 17.96 -11.84 -11.98
CA SER A 393 18.03 -11.33 -10.61
C SER A 393 19.12 -12.03 -9.80
N ALA A 394 19.23 -13.36 -9.92
CA ALA A 394 20.30 -14.14 -9.32
C ALA A 394 21.69 -13.74 -9.87
N TRP A 395 21.80 -13.53 -11.19
CA TRP A 395 23.03 -13.07 -11.85
C TRP A 395 23.47 -11.69 -11.36
N ARG A 396 22.57 -10.71 -11.26
CA ARG A 396 22.87 -9.37 -10.71
C ARG A 396 23.36 -9.44 -9.26
N LEU A 397 22.82 -10.35 -8.47
CA LEU A 397 23.26 -10.58 -7.08
C LEU A 397 24.66 -11.23 -7.03
N MET A 398 24.99 -12.11 -7.97
CA MET A 398 26.31 -12.73 -8.07
C MET A 398 27.40 -11.78 -8.60
N MET A 399 27.05 -10.88 -9.53
CA MET A 399 27.99 -9.94 -10.16
C MET A 399 28.30 -8.69 -9.32
N ARG A 400 27.57 -8.45 -8.23
CA ARG A 400 27.95 -7.45 -7.22
C ARG A 400 29.15 -7.97 -6.42
N GLN A 401 30.34 -7.85 -7.01
CA GLN A 401 31.61 -7.97 -6.29
C GLN A 401 31.59 -6.98 -5.11
N PRO A 402 31.90 -7.41 -3.88
CA PRO A 402 32.12 -6.47 -2.80
C PRO A 402 33.29 -5.57 -3.21
N LYS A 403 33.04 -4.26 -3.28
CA LYS A 403 34.15 -3.30 -3.37
C LYS A 403 35.05 -3.58 -2.16
N GLY A 404 36.26 -4.05 -2.43
CA GLY A 404 37.27 -4.22 -1.40
C GLY A 404 37.45 -2.89 -0.66
N PRO A 405 37.90 -2.93 0.61
CA PRO A 405 38.22 -1.70 1.32
C PRO A 405 39.20 -0.89 0.46
N SER A 406 38.82 0.35 0.14
CA SER A 406 39.73 1.32 -0.44
C SER A 406 40.87 1.52 0.55
N VAL A 407 42.09 1.17 0.13
CA VAL A 407 43.34 1.41 0.85
C VAL A 407 43.55 2.91 1.03
#